data_AF-A0A819ZFC9-F1
#
_entry.id   AF-A0A819ZFC9-F1
#
_cell.length_a   1.000
_cell.length_b   1.000
_cell.length_c   1.000
_cell.angle_alpha   90.00
_cell.angle_beta   90.00
_cell.angle_gamma   90.00
#
_symmetry.space_group_name_H-M   'P 1'
#
loop_
_entity.id
_entity.type
_entity.pdbx_description
1 polymer ?
#
loop_
_entity_poly.entity_id
_entity_poly.type
_entity_poly.pdbx_seq_one_letter_code
_entity_poly.pdbx_strand_id
1 'polypeptide(L)'
;MVVFAILICACLPIYILISYKSHQIIMPCMVTTQAANIYETISIWMLSVTIPTLSMSILSWLTIKRLKTNAKRVGREKIRVDGKDSQLTTMLIAQVLLYMVTNVPYFIFIFYAKINENVPTSSKSLYRITIESFSATLLTSFFYYVFNGWSFFVYTLTAPSFRRELLMIFSRLCLCKTPHINNQHTRTRSGRIHPINQDIATINPTYFINHE
;
A
#
# COMPACT_ATOMS: atom_id res chain seq x y z
N MET A 1 -8.94 -15.53 1.66
CA MET A 1 -9.09 -14.10 2.00
C MET A 1 -10.07 -13.37 1.09
N VAL A 2 -9.93 -13.46 -0.24
CA VAL A 2 -10.90 -12.85 -1.19
C VAL A 2 -12.32 -13.35 -0.93
N VAL A 3 -12.52 -14.67 -0.74
CA VAL A 3 -13.83 -15.24 -0.38
C VAL A 3 -14.38 -14.67 0.94
N PHE A 4 -13.52 -14.47 1.94
CA PHE A 4 -13.91 -13.89 3.22
C PHE A 4 -14.30 -12.40 3.07
N ALA A 5 -13.54 -11.64 2.28
CA ALA A 5 -13.88 -10.26 1.96
C ALA A 5 -15.19 -10.16 1.16
N ILE A 6 -15.43 -11.06 0.20
CA ILE A 6 -16.68 -11.15 -0.57
C ILE A 6 -17.85 -11.49 0.36
N LEU A 7 -17.70 -12.47 1.26
CA LEU A 7 -18.73 -12.82 2.24
C LEU A 7 -19.05 -11.64 3.14
N ILE A 8 -18.03 -10.92 3.63
CA ILE A 8 -18.23 -9.72 4.44
C ILE A 8 -18.92 -8.60 3.65
N CYS A 9 -18.49 -8.37 2.41
CA CYS A 9 -19.11 -7.39 1.52
C CYS A 9 -20.55 -7.77 1.14
N ALA A 10 -20.89 -9.06 1.10
CA ALA A 10 -22.24 -9.55 0.86
C ALA A 10 -23.12 -9.47 2.12
N CYS A 11 -22.54 -9.63 3.31
CA CYS A 11 -23.24 -9.44 4.58
C CYS A 11 -23.63 -7.97 4.83
N LEU A 12 -22.83 -7.01 4.34
CA LEU A 12 -23.07 -5.57 4.46
C LEU A 12 -24.45 -5.11 3.91
N PRO A 13 -24.82 -5.39 2.65
CA PRO A 13 -26.12 -5.00 2.10
C PRO A 13 -27.27 -5.76 2.76
N ILE A 14 -27.08 -7.04 3.12
CA ILE A 14 -28.08 -7.81 3.88
C ILE A 14 -28.32 -7.16 5.24
N TYR A 15 -27.26 -6.72 5.91
CA TYR A 15 -27.33 -5.99 7.16
C TYR A 15 -28.09 -4.66 7.01
N ILE A 16 -27.76 -3.85 5.99
CA ILE A 16 -28.48 -2.60 5.70
C ILE A 16 -29.97 -2.87 5.47
N LEU A 17 -30.30 -3.94 4.73
CA LEU A 17 -31.68 -4.34 4.43
C LEU A 17 -32.47 -4.74 5.69
N ILE A 18 -31.82 -5.40 6.65
CA ILE A 18 -32.43 -5.82 7.92
C ILE A 18 -32.61 -4.64 8.87
N SER A 19 -31.62 -3.74 8.96
CA SER A 19 -31.67 -2.58 9.84
C SER A 19 -32.65 -1.51 9.35
N TYR A 20 -32.82 -1.34 8.04
CA TYR A 20 -33.83 -0.46 7.45
C TYR A 20 -35.17 -1.17 7.27
N LYS A 21 -35.85 -1.46 8.39
CA LYS A 21 -37.19 -2.07 8.34
C LYS A 21 -38.26 -1.04 7.90
N SER A 22 -38.66 -1.10 6.63
CA SER A 22 -39.95 -0.80 5.93
C SER A 22 -40.99 0.25 6.42
N HIS A 23 -40.98 0.74 7.67
CA HIS A 23 -42.08 1.56 8.21
C HIS A 23 -41.74 3.00 8.59
N GLN A 24 -40.52 3.47 8.33
CA GLN A 24 -40.23 4.91 8.41
C GLN A 24 -40.24 5.50 7.00
N ILE A 25 -41.08 6.53 6.83
CA ILE A 25 -41.16 7.35 5.62
C ILE A 25 -39.72 7.73 5.27
N ILE A 26 -39.25 7.20 4.15
CA ILE A 26 -37.90 7.34 3.66
C ILE A 26 -37.72 8.82 3.31
N MET A 27 -37.25 9.63 4.25
CA MET A 27 -36.41 10.75 3.86
C MET A 27 -35.04 10.13 3.58
N PRO A 28 -34.66 9.95 2.30
CA PRO A 28 -33.29 9.59 1.99
C PRO A 28 -32.42 10.70 2.59
N CYS A 29 -31.32 10.32 3.23
CA CYS A 29 -30.24 11.19 3.73
C CYS A 29 -30.11 11.39 5.26
N MET A 30 -31.01 10.93 6.14
CA MET A 30 -30.72 10.97 7.59
C MET A 30 -31.18 9.72 8.34
N VAL A 31 -30.24 9.09 9.06
CA VAL A 31 -30.53 8.05 10.04
C VAL A 31 -31.24 8.71 11.22
N THR A 32 -32.52 8.39 11.41
CA THR A 32 -33.43 9.11 12.33
C THR A 32 -33.16 8.83 13.80
N THR A 33 -32.45 7.74 14.15
CA THR A 33 -32.18 7.37 15.53
C THR A 33 -30.69 7.39 15.84
N GLN A 34 -30.32 8.00 16.97
CA GLN A 34 -28.93 8.09 17.43
C GLN A 34 -28.29 6.71 17.58
N ALA A 35 -29.04 5.72 18.07
CA ALA A 35 -28.56 4.36 18.24
C ALA A 35 -28.16 3.72 16.90
N ALA A 36 -28.93 3.95 15.84
CA ALA A 36 -28.60 3.46 14.50
C ALA A 36 -27.35 4.13 13.92
N ASN A 37 -27.18 5.45 14.14
CA ASN A 37 -26.02 6.21 13.66
C ASN A 37 -24.72 5.78 14.38
N ILE A 38 -24.78 5.52 15.69
CA ILE A 38 -23.66 4.95 16.46
C ILE A 38 -23.33 3.54 15.95
N TYR A 39 -24.35 2.69 15.79
CA TYR A 39 -24.15 1.33 15.31
C TYR A 39 -23.52 1.32 13.91
N GLU A 40 -24.04 2.11 12.97
CA GLU A 40 -23.51 2.24 11.61
C GLU A 40 -22.04 2.68 11.62
N THR A 41 -21.70 3.66 12.47
CA THR A 41 -20.32 4.13 12.63
C THR A 41 -19.41 3.00 13.12
N ILE A 42 -19.85 2.19 14.09
CA ILE A 42 -19.10 1.03 14.59
C ILE A 42 -18.93 -0.03 13.50
N SER A 43 -20.00 -0.32 12.74
CA SER A 43 -19.96 -1.28 11.63
C SER A 43 -18.97 -0.83 10.54
N ILE A 44 -19.05 0.42 10.10
CA ILE A 44 -18.12 0.99 9.12
C ILE A 44 -16.69 0.93 9.65
N TRP A 45 -16.45 1.24 10.92
CA TRP A 45 -15.12 1.16 11.52
C TRP A 45 -14.57 -0.27 11.53
N MET A 46 -15.37 -1.25 11.95
CA MET A 46 -14.98 -2.66 11.98
C MET A 46 -14.65 -3.18 10.57
N LEU A 47 -15.48 -2.83 9.59
CA LEU A 47 -15.39 -3.33 8.22
C LEU A 47 -14.33 -2.61 7.40
N SER A 48 -14.17 -1.31 7.59
CA SER A 48 -13.25 -0.49 6.81
C SER A 48 -11.85 -0.49 7.40
N VAL A 49 -11.69 -0.52 8.73
CA VAL A 49 -10.38 -0.41 9.40
C VAL A 49 -9.93 -1.73 9.98
N THR A 50 -10.70 -2.30 10.89
CA THR A 50 -10.25 -3.42 11.73
C THR A 50 -9.98 -4.65 10.88
N ILE A 51 -10.93 -5.05 10.03
CA ILE A 51 -10.79 -6.24 9.19
C ILE A 51 -9.64 -6.10 8.17
N PRO A 52 -9.55 -5.02 7.37
CA PRO A 52 -8.43 -4.84 6.44
C PRO A 52 -7.09 -4.82 7.15
N THR A 53 -6.96 -4.09 8.25
CA THR A 53 -5.70 -3.98 9.00
C THR A 53 -5.26 -5.33 9.57
N LEU A 54 -6.16 -6.07 10.22
CA LEU A 54 -5.86 -7.39 10.78
C LEU A 54 -5.49 -8.37 9.67
N SER A 55 -6.24 -8.37 8.57
CA SER A 55 -5.99 -9.26 7.45
C SER A 55 -4.65 -8.99 6.77
N MET A 56 -4.31 -7.72 6.52
CA MET A 56 -3.01 -7.31 5.97
C MET A 56 -1.87 -7.63 6.94
N SER A 57 -2.08 -7.44 8.24
CA SER A 57 -1.08 -7.77 9.27
C SER A 57 -0.79 -9.27 9.33
N ILE A 58 -1.84 -10.11 9.30
CA ILE A 58 -1.72 -11.57 9.26
C ILE A 58 -1.00 -12.02 7.98
N LEU A 59 -1.37 -11.48 6.82
CA LEU A 59 -0.71 -11.81 5.56
C LEU A 59 0.75 -11.37 5.53
N SER A 60 1.05 -10.18 6.05
CA SER A 60 2.42 -9.68 6.18
C SER A 60 3.25 -10.60 7.08
N TRP A 61 2.70 -10.98 8.23
CA TRP A 61 3.33 -11.93 9.15
C TRP A 61 3.58 -13.30 8.52
N LEU A 62 2.58 -13.86 7.83
CA LEU A 62 2.71 -15.15 7.13
C LEU A 62 3.77 -15.08 6.02
N THR A 63 3.83 -13.98 5.28
CA THR A 63 4.85 -13.74 4.25
C THR A 63 6.25 -13.72 4.88
N ILE A 64 6.44 -12.96 5.97
CA ILE A 64 7.72 -12.90 6.70
C ILE A 64 8.11 -14.28 7.23
N LYS A 65 7.15 -15.03 7.80
CA LYS A 65 7.40 -16.39 8.32
C LYS A 65 7.83 -17.33 7.21
N ARG A 66 7.14 -17.33 6.07
CA ARG A 66 7.53 -18.15 4.90
C ARG A 66 8.91 -17.76 4.37
N LEU A 67 9.19 -16.46 4.26
CA LEU A 67 10.49 -15.97 3.79
C LEU A 67 11.63 -16.43 4.71
N LYS A 68 11.43 -16.36 6.04
CA LYS A 68 12.40 -16.87 7.02
C LYS A 68 12.61 -18.38 6.92
N THR A 69 11.55 -19.15 6.76
CA THR A 69 11.65 -20.62 6.60
C THR A 69 12.37 -20.99 5.30
N ASN A 70 12.05 -20.31 4.20
CA ASN A 70 12.71 -20.52 2.91
C ASN A 70 14.20 -20.13 2.98
N ALA A 71 14.54 -19.00 3.61
CA ALA A 71 15.93 -18.59 3.80
C ALA A 71 16.74 -19.62 4.59
N LYS A 72 16.15 -20.24 5.63
CA LYS A 72 16.79 -21.32 6.40
C LYS A 72 17.02 -22.58 5.57
N ARG A 73 16.06 -22.97 4.72
CA ARG A 73 16.16 -24.15 3.85
C ARG A 73 17.20 -23.96 2.74
N VAL A 74 17.27 -22.75 2.20
CA VAL A 74 18.18 -22.39 1.11
C VAL A 74 19.59 -22.09 1.62
N GLY A 75 19.80 -21.81 2.92
CA GLY A 75 21.10 -21.49 3.53
C GLY A 75 22.26 -22.50 3.37
N ARG A 76 22.09 -23.60 2.61
CA ARG A 76 23.17 -24.48 2.16
C ARG A 76 23.60 -24.27 0.71
N GLU A 77 22.75 -23.71 -0.14
CA GLU A 77 23.13 -23.30 -1.49
C GLU A 77 23.02 -21.78 -1.56
N LYS A 78 24.10 -21.14 -1.96
CA LYS A 78 24.30 -19.69 -2.02
C LYS A 78 23.44 -19.05 -3.10
N ILE A 79 22.13 -19.26 -3.04
CA ILE A 79 21.15 -18.77 -4.00
C ILE A 79 20.71 -17.42 -3.48
N ARG A 80 20.99 -16.41 -4.29
CA ARG A 80 20.40 -15.07 -4.26
C ARG A 80 18.95 -15.16 -3.78
N VAL A 81 18.72 -14.95 -2.47
CA VAL A 81 17.37 -14.78 -1.96
C VAL A 81 16.79 -13.61 -2.73
N ASP A 82 15.78 -13.93 -3.53
CA ASP A 82 15.28 -13.10 -4.61
C ASP A 82 14.85 -11.75 -4.04
N GLY A 83 15.57 -10.68 -4.39
CA GLY A 83 15.32 -9.33 -3.85
C GLY A 83 13.87 -8.86 -4.08
N LYS A 84 13.18 -9.52 -5.00
CA LYS A 84 11.76 -9.37 -5.32
C LYS A 84 10.84 -9.70 -4.13
N ASP A 85 11.13 -10.74 -3.35
CA ASP A 85 10.29 -11.15 -2.20
C ASP A 85 10.44 -10.18 -1.02
N SER A 86 11.66 -9.72 -0.77
CA SER A 86 11.93 -8.68 0.24
C SER A 86 11.24 -7.37 -0.14
N GLN A 87 11.28 -7.00 -1.42
CA GLN A 87 10.62 -5.81 -1.94
C GLN A 87 9.11 -5.86 -1.73
N LEU A 88 8.47 -6.99 -2.07
CA LEU A 88 7.04 -7.18 -1.88
C LEU A 88 6.66 -7.05 -0.39
N THR A 89 7.50 -7.59 0.50
CA THR A 89 7.27 -7.50 1.96
C THR A 89 7.42 -6.07 2.47
N THR A 90 8.47 -5.34 2.06
CA THR A 90 8.68 -3.93 2.44
C THR A 90 7.52 -3.05 1.99
N MET A 91 7.03 -3.29 0.78
CA MET A 91 5.90 -2.58 0.19
C MET A 91 4.60 -2.79 0.96
N LEU A 92 4.30 -4.05 1.34
CA LEU A 92 3.13 -4.35 2.15
C LEU A 92 3.21 -3.68 3.53
N ILE A 93 4.38 -3.70 4.18
CA ILE A 93 4.58 -3.03 5.47
C ILE A 93 4.38 -1.51 5.35
N ALA A 94 4.98 -0.88 4.33
CA ALA A 94 4.82 0.56 4.10
C ALA A 94 3.35 0.94 3.88
N GLN A 95 2.60 0.12 3.14
CA GLN A 95 1.19 0.33 2.91
C GLN A 95 0.36 0.20 4.19
N VAL A 96 0.62 -0.81 5.03
CA VAL A 96 -0.07 -0.98 6.32
C VAL A 96 0.21 0.20 7.25
N LEU A 97 1.46 0.67 7.31
CA LEU A 97 1.81 1.84 8.12
C LEU A 97 1.12 3.11 7.62
N LEU A 98 1.14 3.37 6.31
CA LEU A 98 0.44 4.51 5.72
C LEU A 98 -1.07 4.43 5.98
N TYR A 99 -1.66 3.24 5.84
CA TYR A 99 -3.07 2.99 6.12
C TYR A 99 -3.41 3.34 7.58
N MET A 100 -2.62 2.84 8.53
CA MET A 100 -2.82 3.09 9.97
C MET A 100 -2.70 4.57 10.31
N VAL A 101 -1.66 5.26 9.82
CA VAL A 101 -1.44 6.68 10.09
C VAL A 101 -2.55 7.56 9.52
N THR A 102 -3.17 7.15 8.40
CA THR A 102 -4.21 7.95 7.74
C THR A 102 -5.62 7.64 8.23
N ASN A 103 -5.96 6.36 8.38
CA ASN A 103 -7.32 5.93 8.67
C ASN A 103 -7.62 5.94 10.17
N VAL A 104 -6.68 5.55 11.04
CA VAL A 104 -6.96 5.48 12.49
C VAL A 104 -7.32 6.86 13.07
N PRO A 105 -6.58 7.95 12.81
CA PRO A 105 -6.96 9.27 13.31
C PRO A 105 -8.32 9.75 12.77
N TYR A 106 -8.60 9.47 11.50
CA TYR A 106 -9.88 9.82 10.87
C TYR A 106 -11.04 9.14 11.58
N PHE A 107 -10.95 7.83 11.82
CA PHE A 107 -12.01 7.09 12.49
C PHE A 107 -12.17 7.45 13.97
N ILE A 108 -11.07 7.72 14.69
CA ILE A 108 -11.15 8.23 16.06
C ILE A 108 -11.93 9.54 16.09
N PHE A 109 -11.69 10.43 15.13
CA PHE A 109 -12.40 11.70 15.04
C PHE A 109 -13.87 11.54 14.67
N ILE A 110 -14.21 10.69 13.68
CA ILE A 110 -15.61 10.41 13.34
C ILE A 110 -16.36 9.84 14.55
N PHE A 111 -15.75 8.89 15.27
CA PHE A 111 -16.33 8.33 16.48
C PHE A 111 -16.56 9.40 17.56
N TYR A 112 -15.56 10.26 17.79
CA TYR A 112 -15.69 11.41 18.69
C TYR A 112 -16.82 12.36 18.27
N ALA A 113 -16.90 12.70 16.98
CA ALA A 113 -17.91 13.60 16.44
C ALA A 113 -19.32 13.04 16.63
N LYS A 114 -19.51 11.73 16.40
CA LYS A 114 -20.80 11.04 16.56
C LYS A 114 -21.26 10.94 18.00
N ILE A 115 -20.34 10.73 18.95
CA ILE A 115 -20.68 10.77 20.39
C ILE A 115 -21.11 12.18 20.81
N ASN A 116 -20.48 13.21 20.27
CA ASN A 116 -20.72 14.61 20.63
C ASN A 116 -21.80 15.30 19.77
N GLU A 117 -22.45 14.58 18.86
CA GLU A 117 -23.44 15.13 17.92
C GLU A 117 -24.67 15.70 18.66
N ASN A 118 -25.03 15.10 19.80
CA ASN A 118 -26.18 15.53 20.60
C ASN A 118 -25.90 16.69 21.56
N VAL A 119 -24.65 17.13 21.68
CA VAL A 119 -24.31 18.26 22.55
C VAL A 119 -24.72 19.54 21.83
N PRO A 120 -25.68 20.33 22.35
CA PRO A 120 -26.12 21.55 21.70
C PRO A 120 -24.94 22.48 21.41
N THR A 121 -24.89 23.06 20.21
CA THR A 121 -23.83 24.00 19.85
C THR A 121 -23.76 25.22 20.76
N SER A 122 -24.89 25.61 21.36
CA SER A 122 -24.98 26.68 22.35
C SER A 122 -24.21 26.43 23.64
N SER A 123 -23.92 25.17 23.99
CA SER A 123 -23.11 24.82 25.18
C SER A 123 -21.63 24.61 24.87
N LYS A 124 -21.23 24.65 23.58
CA LYS A 124 -19.83 24.50 23.17
C LYS A 124 -19.12 25.85 23.17
N SER A 125 -17.88 25.87 23.67
CA SER A 125 -17.04 27.06 23.56
C SER A 125 -16.62 27.31 22.10
N LEU A 126 -16.42 28.58 21.73
CA LEU A 126 -16.00 28.96 20.38
C LEU A 126 -14.67 28.30 19.99
N TYR A 127 -13.72 28.19 20.92
CA TYR A 127 -12.46 27.47 20.73
C TYR A 127 -12.65 26.00 20.39
N ARG A 128 -13.57 25.31 21.06
CA ARG A 128 -13.87 23.90 20.79
C ARG A 128 -14.44 23.72 19.38
N ILE A 129 -15.37 24.58 18.97
CA ILE A 129 -15.97 24.54 17.63
C ILE A 129 -14.89 24.72 16.56
N THR A 130 -13.97 25.68 16.74
CA THR A 130 -12.86 25.90 15.80
C THR A 130 -11.96 24.68 15.67
N ILE A 131 -11.60 24.04 16.79
CA ILE A 131 -10.78 22.81 16.77
C ILE A 131 -11.52 21.64 16.11
N GLU A 132 -12.80 21.45 16.44
CA GLU A 132 -13.64 20.41 15.83
C GLU A 132 -13.75 20.61 14.31
N SER A 133 -13.98 21.85 13.85
CA SER A 133 -14.10 22.18 12.43
C SER A 133 -12.76 22.05 11.68
N PHE A 134 -11.65 22.51 12.28
CA PHE A 134 -10.32 22.33 11.72
C PHE A 134 -9.97 20.85 11.59
N SER A 135 -10.19 20.07 12.65
CA SER A 135 -9.91 18.64 12.67
C SER A 135 -10.79 17.89 11.66
N ALA A 136 -12.07 18.24 11.55
CA ALA A 136 -12.96 17.68 10.54
C ALA A 136 -12.44 17.92 9.13
N THR A 137 -12.03 19.17 8.85
CA THR A 137 -11.52 19.55 7.53
C THR A 137 -10.21 18.82 7.23
N LEU A 138 -9.27 18.81 8.17
CA LEU A 138 -7.99 18.14 8.03
C LEU A 138 -8.17 16.61 7.84
N LEU A 139 -8.95 15.96 8.67
CA LEU A 139 -9.09 14.50 8.64
C LEU A 139 -9.90 14.03 7.43
N THR A 140 -10.98 14.74 7.08
CA THR A 140 -11.85 14.36 5.96
C THR A 140 -11.26 14.77 4.61
N SER A 141 -10.62 15.95 4.51
CA SER A 141 -10.12 16.46 3.22
C SER A 141 -8.66 16.09 2.95
N PHE A 142 -7.84 16.00 4.01
CA PHE A 142 -6.45 15.63 3.84
C PHE A 142 -6.28 14.12 4.01
N PHE A 143 -6.49 13.57 5.20
CA PHE A 143 -6.12 12.18 5.48
C PHE A 143 -6.88 11.15 4.64
N TYR A 144 -8.18 11.33 4.43
CA TYR A 144 -8.98 10.41 3.61
C TYR A 144 -8.55 10.39 2.13
N TYR A 145 -8.34 11.56 1.52
CA TYR A 145 -7.93 11.64 0.10
C TYR A 145 -6.44 11.34 -0.10
N VAL A 146 -5.59 11.73 0.86
CA VAL A 146 -4.16 11.41 0.86
C VAL A 146 -3.96 9.92 0.79
N PHE A 147 -4.65 9.10 1.58
CA PHE A 147 -4.50 7.65 1.48
C PHE A 147 -4.80 7.12 0.07
N ASN A 148 -5.92 7.55 -0.52
CA ASN A 148 -6.33 7.10 -1.84
C ASN A 148 -5.30 7.49 -2.92
N GLY A 149 -4.82 8.73 -2.91
CA GLY A 149 -3.81 9.20 -3.87
C GLY A 149 -2.39 8.67 -3.61
N TRP A 150 -1.99 8.58 -2.34
CA TRP A 150 -0.64 8.18 -1.94
C TRP A 150 -0.41 6.69 -2.03
N SER A 151 -1.46 5.87 -2.00
CA SER A 151 -1.32 4.43 -2.22
C SER A 151 -0.49 4.19 -3.49
N PHE A 152 -0.92 4.71 -4.64
CA PHE A 152 -0.19 4.61 -5.90
C PHE A 152 1.28 5.06 -5.81
N PHE A 153 1.54 6.19 -5.14
CA PHE A 153 2.90 6.69 -4.96
C PHE A 153 3.74 5.78 -4.06
N VAL A 154 3.19 5.20 -3.00
CA VAL A 154 3.91 4.23 -2.16
C VAL A 154 4.20 2.95 -2.92
N TYR A 155 3.24 2.44 -3.71
CA TYR A 155 3.44 1.29 -4.60
C TYR A 155 4.63 1.54 -5.53
N THR A 156 4.60 2.68 -6.21
CA THR A 156 5.56 3.11 -7.22
C THR A 156 6.92 3.42 -6.62
N LEU A 157 6.95 4.19 -5.52
CA LEU A 157 8.16 4.54 -4.79
C LEU A 157 8.73 3.35 -4.03
N THR A 158 8.04 2.24 -3.80
CA THR A 158 8.67 1.07 -3.15
C THR A 158 9.39 0.16 -4.15
N ALA A 159 9.10 0.27 -5.44
CA ALA A 159 9.80 -0.46 -6.47
C ALA A 159 11.23 0.09 -6.71
N PRO A 160 12.30 -0.70 -6.48
CA PRO A 160 13.68 -0.24 -6.61
C PRO A 160 14.07 0.02 -8.07
N SER A 161 13.47 -0.68 -9.04
CA SER A 161 13.59 -0.35 -10.46
C SER A 161 13.10 1.07 -10.74
N PHE A 162 11.90 1.39 -10.27
CA PHE A 162 11.30 2.71 -10.44
C PHE A 162 12.07 3.79 -9.69
N ARG A 163 12.53 3.55 -8.45
CA ARG A 163 13.38 4.50 -7.71
C ARG A 163 14.63 4.87 -8.50
N ARG A 164 15.29 3.89 -9.13
CA ARG A 164 16.51 4.14 -9.92
C ARG A 164 16.22 4.98 -11.15
N GLU A 165 15.14 4.69 -11.87
CA GLU A 165 14.72 5.48 -13.03
C GLU A 165 14.29 6.88 -12.65
N LEU A 166 13.48 7.02 -11.59
CA LEU A 166 13.03 8.33 -11.09
C LEU A 166 14.21 9.17 -10.59
N LEU A 167 15.16 8.58 -9.87
CA LEU A 167 16.40 9.27 -9.48
C LEU A 167 17.25 9.63 -10.69
N MET A 168 17.26 8.83 -11.75
CA MET A 168 17.96 9.19 -12.99
C MET A 168 17.29 10.36 -13.72
N ILE A 169 15.97 10.42 -13.72
CA ILE A 169 15.22 11.56 -14.28
C ILE A 169 15.46 12.82 -13.44
N PHE A 170 15.36 12.72 -12.12
CA PHE A 170 15.64 13.82 -11.21
C PHE A 170 17.10 14.27 -11.28
N SER A 171 18.06 13.35 -11.36
CA SER A 171 19.47 13.72 -11.49
C SER A 171 19.72 14.44 -12.81
N ARG A 172 19.11 14.02 -13.92
CA ARG A 172 19.18 14.75 -15.21
C ARG A 172 18.54 16.14 -15.15
N LEU A 173 17.41 16.29 -14.46
CA LEU A 173 16.76 17.59 -14.26
C LEU A 173 17.57 18.52 -13.35
N CYS A 174 18.16 17.99 -12.27
CA CYS A 174 19.02 18.75 -11.35
C CYS A 174 20.42 19.04 -11.92
N LEU A 175 20.96 18.16 -12.78
CA LEU A 175 22.27 18.31 -13.46
C LEU A 175 22.17 19.06 -14.80
N CYS A 176 21.02 19.66 -15.14
CA CYS A 176 20.93 20.66 -16.23
C CYS A 176 21.65 22.00 -15.91
N LYS A 177 22.47 22.04 -14.85
CA LYS A 177 23.63 22.94 -14.71
C LYS A 177 24.86 22.02 -14.76
N THR A 178 25.58 21.87 -15.87
CA THR A 178 26.27 22.90 -16.65
C THR A 178 26.41 22.44 -18.10
N PRO A 179 26.20 23.30 -19.10
CA PRO A 179 26.71 23.03 -20.44
C PRO A 179 28.23 22.96 -20.35
N HIS A 180 28.77 21.75 -20.47
CA HIS A 180 30.20 21.56 -20.72
C HIS A 180 30.46 22.06 -22.14
N ILE A 181 30.74 23.36 -22.27
CA ILE A 181 31.26 23.94 -23.51
C ILE A 181 32.54 23.17 -23.85
N ASN A 182 32.58 22.76 -25.12
CA ASN A 182 33.65 22.04 -25.78
C ASN A 182 35.06 22.45 -25.32
N ASN A 183 35.89 21.43 -25.13
CA ASN A 183 37.17 21.41 -25.82
C ASN A 183 37.37 20.01 -26.40
N GLN A 184 36.75 19.79 -27.57
CA GLN A 184 37.31 18.87 -28.55
C GLN A 184 38.65 19.45 -28.99
N HIS A 185 39.75 18.99 -28.40
CA HIS A 185 41.03 19.00 -29.08
C HIS A 185 41.57 17.57 -29.09
N THR A 186 41.28 16.90 -30.21
CA THR A 186 42.17 15.96 -30.92
C THR A 186 43.21 15.19 -30.10
N ARG A 187 43.04 13.88 -30.00
CA ARG A 187 44.15 12.94 -30.31
C ARG A 187 43.64 11.55 -30.69
N THR A 188 43.51 11.39 -32.00
CA THR A 188 44.02 10.26 -32.80
C THR A 188 44.50 9.00 -32.07
N ARG A 189 43.82 7.88 -32.38
CA ARG A 189 44.40 6.68 -33.04
C ARG A 189 45.55 5.95 -32.32
N SER A 190 45.23 4.80 -31.73
CA SER A 190 45.99 3.53 -31.84
C SER A 190 45.17 2.45 -31.10
N GLY A 191 44.49 1.52 -31.76
CA GLY A 191 45.15 0.42 -32.44
C GLY A 191 45.45 -0.72 -31.46
N ARG A 192 44.44 -1.51 -31.07
CA ARG A 192 44.68 -2.88 -30.58
C ARG A 192 43.49 -3.78 -30.88
N ILE A 193 43.57 -4.37 -32.07
CA ILE A 193 42.94 -5.63 -32.44
C ILE A 193 43.70 -6.73 -31.71
N HIS A 194 43.02 -7.60 -30.97
CA HIS A 194 43.37 -9.02 -30.75
C HIS A 194 42.36 -9.72 -29.82
N PRO A 195 42.21 -11.05 -29.87
CA PRO A 195 41.49 -11.77 -30.90
C PRO A 195 40.28 -12.55 -30.32
N ILE A 196 39.47 -12.99 -31.27
CA ILE A 196 38.45 -14.04 -31.14
C ILE A 196 39.12 -15.30 -30.59
N ASN A 197 38.71 -15.77 -29.40
CA ASN A 197 38.98 -17.14 -28.97
C ASN A 197 37.74 -17.97 -29.26
N GLN A 198 37.78 -18.65 -30.41
CA GLN A 198 36.91 -19.77 -30.76
C GLN A 198 37.50 -21.04 -30.13
N ASP A 199 36.93 -21.49 -29.02
CA ASP A 199 37.03 -22.88 -28.58
C ASP A 199 35.63 -23.47 -28.80
N ILE A 200 35.35 -24.02 -29.99
CA ILE A 200 35.54 -25.43 -30.36
C ILE A 200 34.81 -26.39 -29.40
N ALA A 201 33.68 -26.85 -29.94
CA ALA A 201 32.91 -28.03 -29.61
C ALA A 201 33.63 -29.15 -28.83
N THR A 202 32.94 -29.67 -27.82
CA THR A 202 32.90 -31.12 -27.60
C THR A 202 31.46 -31.53 -27.37
N ILE A 203 30.86 -31.96 -28.47
CA ILE A 203 29.66 -32.78 -28.53
C ILE A 203 30.01 -34.12 -27.87
N ASN A 204 29.25 -34.53 -26.86
CA ASN A 204 29.37 -35.86 -26.28
C ASN A 204 28.00 -36.56 -26.37
N PRO A 205 27.76 -37.41 -27.37
CA PRO A 205 26.59 -38.27 -27.45
C PRO A 205 27.04 -39.73 -27.27
N THR A 206 26.89 -40.26 -26.07
CA THR A 206 26.99 -41.70 -25.79
C THR A 206 25.79 -42.03 -24.90
N TYR A 207 24.69 -42.52 -25.48
CA TYR A 207 24.38 -43.95 -25.69
C TYR A 207 24.56 -44.81 -24.44
N PHE A 208 23.46 -45.43 -23.99
CA PHE A 208 23.28 -46.80 -23.45
C PHE A 208 21.94 -46.79 -22.67
N ILE A 209 20.82 -47.33 -23.15
CA ILE A 209 20.46 -48.74 -23.40
C ILE A 209 20.56 -49.60 -22.12
N ASN A 210 19.44 -49.84 -21.42
CA ASN A 210 18.81 -51.17 -21.22
C ASN A 210 17.90 -51.27 -19.99
N HIS A 211 16.79 -52.03 -20.19
CA HIS A 211 16.09 -52.98 -19.28
C HIS A 211 16.00 -52.64 -17.79
N GLU A 212 14.81 -52.55 -17.18
CA GLU A 212 13.80 -53.62 -17.01
C GLU A 212 12.37 -53.08 -16.84
#